data_AF-A0ABD6CFN9-F1
#
_entry.id   AF-A0ABD6CFN9-F1
#
_cell.length_a   1.000
_cell.length_b   1.000
_cell.length_c   1.000
_cell.angle_alpha   90.00
_cell.angle_beta   90.00
_cell.angle_gamma   90.00
#
_symmetry.space_group_name_H-M   'P 1'
#
loop_
_entity.id
_entity.type
_entity.pdbx_description
1 polymer ?
#
loop_
_entity_poly.entity_id
_entity_poly.type
_entity_poly.pdbx_seq_one_letter_code
_entity_poly.pdbx_strand_id
1 'polypeptide(L)'
;MSLDDLRDELSDEYADVGESLEVSLDGETRNELSMLSAAMDPDDRDELLRRAVHMLFQTAVETGNLDFHLRSKYDVTYDEYLSGMTFEEMTGNQFPQPQQNDDRRYQF
;
A
#
# COMPACT_ATOMS: atom_id res chain seq x y z
N MET A 1 9.20 4.55 -14.67
CA MET A 1 8.04 3.73 -15.04
C MET A 1 6.79 4.58 -14.77
N SER A 2 5.60 4.15 -15.20
CA SER A 2 4.34 4.89 -15.10
C SER A 2 3.28 4.14 -14.29
N LEU A 3 2.08 4.73 -14.16
CA LEU A 3 0.92 4.05 -13.59
C LEU A 3 0.56 2.75 -14.34
N ASP A 4 0.71 2.76 -15.68
CA ASP A 4 0.43 1.57 -16.48
C ASP A 4 1.50 0.49 -16.25
N ASP A 5 2.77 0.88 -16.13
CA ASP A 5 3.83 -0.07 -15.78
C ASP A 5 3.59 -0.72 -14.41
N LEU A 6 3.10 0.04 -13.42
CA LEU A 6 2.72 -0.51 -12.10
C LEU A 6 1.56 -1.51 -12.22
N ARG A 7 0.56 -1.22 -13.05
CA ARG A 7 -0.61 -2.10 -13.23
C ARG A 7 -0.23 -3.41 -13.90
N ASP A 8 0.60 -3.33 -14.95
CA ASP A 8 1.05 -4.51 -15.67
C ASP A 8 1.87 -5.40 -14.73
N GLU A 9 2.83 -4.84 -14.01
CA GLU A 9 3.64 -5.62 -13.06
C GLU A 9 2.82 -6.17 -11.89
N LEU A 10 1.86 -5.41 -11.36
CA LEU A 10 0.97 -5.91 -10.31
C LEU A 10 0.08 -7.07 -10.80
N SER A 11 -0.38 -7.01 -12.06
CA SER A 11 -1.16 -8.09 -12.67
C SER A 11 -0.33 -9.37 -12.81
N ASP A 12 0.92 -9.24 -13.24
CA ASP A 12 1.85 -10.36 -13.35
C ASP A 12 2.16 -10.97 -11.97
N GLU A 13 2.51 -10.14 -10.99
CA GLU A 13 2.75 -10.58 -9.61
C GLU A 13 1.52 -11.25 -8.98
N TYR A 14 0.32 -10.71 -9.23
CA TYR A 14 -0.93 -11.32 -8.74
C TYR A 14 -1.17 -12.70 -9.34
N ALA A 15 -0.86 -12.88 -10.64
CA ALA A 15 -0.98 -14.16 -11.31
C ALA A 15 0.06 -15.18 -10.77
N ASP A 16 1.28 -14.73 -10.49
CA ASP A 16 2.37 -15.57 -10.00
C ASP A 16 2.17 -16.03 -8.54
N VAL A 17 1.60 -15.18 -7.66
CA VAL A 17 1.31 -15.53 -6.26
C VAL A 17 0.26 -16.65 -6.15
N GLY A 18 -0.75 -16.66 -7.04
CA GLY A 18 -1.79 -17.68 -7.06
C GLY A 18 -2.65 -17.74 -5.79
N GLU A 19 -3.15 -18.93 -5.45
CA GLU A 19 -4.09 -19.14 -4.33
C GLU A 19 -3.43 -19.63 -3.03
N SER A 20 -2.17 -20.07 -3.09
CA SER A 20 -1.45 -20.65 -1.94
C SER A 20 0.05 -20.41 -2.02
N LEU A 21 0.67 -20.14 -0.87
CA LEU A 21 2.10 -19.92 -0.74
C LEU A 21 2.68 -20.83 0.35
N GLU A 22 3.68 -21.65 0.00
CA GLU A 22 4.45 -22.40 0.99
C GLU A 22 5.56 -21.49 1.56
N VAL A 23 5.58 -21.32 2.89
CA VAL A 23 6.53 -20.44 3.57
C VAL A 23 7.41 -21.24 4.52
N SER A 24 8.73 -21.16 4.31
CA SER A 24 9.69 -21.70 5.27
C SER A 24 9.78 -20.81 6.51
N LEU A 25 9.62 -21.39 7.70
CA LEU A 25 9.67 -20.64 8.96
C LEU A 25 10.99 -20.86 9.69
N ASP A 26 11.64 -19.76 10.07
CA ASP A 26 12.81 -19.81 10.94
C ASP A 26 12.41 -20.07 12.42
N GLY A 27 13.39 -20.02 13.33
CA GLY A 27 13.13 -20.25 14.75
C GLY A 27 12.30 -19.15 15.41
N GLU A 28 12.53 -17.90 15.04
CA GLU A 28 11.87 -16.71 15.60
C GLU A 28 10.41 -16.67 15.16
N THR A 29 10.16 -16.79 13.86
CA THR A 29 8.82 -16.83 13.28
C THR A 29 7.99 -17.97 13.87
N ARG A 30 8.58 -19.15 14.08
CA ARG A 30 7.88 -20.27 14.74
C ARG A 30 7.50 -19.94 16.18
N ASN A 31 8.38 -19.27 16.92
CA ASN A 31 8.10 -18.88 18.31
C ASN A 31 6.96 -17.85 18.38
N GLU A 32 7.04 -16.80 17.57
CA GLU A 32 6.04 -15.74 17.54
C GLU A 32 4.68 -16.26 17.06
N LEU A 33 4.64 -17.05 15.99
CA LEU A 33 3.41 -17.66 15.51
C LEU A 33 2.80 -18.60 16.57
N SER A 34 3.64 -19.32 17.33
CA SER A 34 3.17 -20.16 18.43
C SER A 34 2.57 -19.33 19.57
N MET A 35 3.20 -18.21 19.93
CA MET A 35 2.68 -17.27 20.92
C MET A 35 1.32 -16.70 20.50
N LEU A 36 1.22 -16.24 19.25
CA LEU A 36 -0.03 -15.70 18.70
C LEU A 36 -1.12 -16.76 18.65
N SER A 37 -0.80 -17.97 18.20
CA SER A 37 -1.75 -19.09 18.19
C SER A 37 -2.28 -19.40 19.59
N ALA A 38 -1.39 -19.46 20.59
CA ALA A 38 -1.77 -19.76 21.96
C ALA A 38 -2.60 -18.65 22.63
N ALA A 39 -2.32 -17.38 22.31
CA ALA A 39 -2.99 -16.23 22.91
C ALA A 39 -4.32 -15.89 22.24
N MET A 40 -4.42 -16.10 20.92
CA MET A 40 -5.59 -15.71 20.12
C MET A 40 -6.52 -16.87 19.78
N ASP A 41 -6.07 -18.12 19.96
CA ASP A 41 -6.84 -19.35 19.72
C ASP A 41 -7.61 -19.35 18.39
N PRO A 42 -6.91 -19.16 17.24
CA PRO A 42 -7.57 -19.14 15.94
C PRO A 42 -8.02 -20.55 15.55
N ASP A 43 -9.04 -20.64 14.70
CA ASP A 43 -9.47 -21.91 14.12
C ASP A 43 -8.37 -22.54 13.24
N ASP A 44 -7.56 -21.70 12.58
CA ASP A 44 -6.41 -22.11 11.76
C ASP A 44 -5.26 -21.08 11.83
N ARG A 45 -4.01 -21.56 11.86
CA ARG A 45 -2.81 -20.71 11.81
C ARG A 45 -2.72 -19.89 10.54
N ASP A 46 -3.26 -20.39 9.44
CA ASP A 46 -3.27 -19.68 8.16
C ASP A 46 -4.05 -18.36 8.25
N GLU A 47 -5.04 -18.25 9.15
CA GLU A 47 -5.73 -17.00 9.42
C GLU A 47 -4.79 -15.93 9.97
N LEU A 48 -3.92 -16.32 10.92
CA LEU A 48 -2.95 -15.40 11.50
C LEU A 48 -1.94 -14.91 10.46
N LEU A 49 -1.51 -15.79 9.54
CA LEU A 49 -0.60 -15.42 8.46
C LEU A 49 -1.27 -14.45 7.48
N ARG A 50 -2.52 -14.70 7.06
CA ARG A 50 -3.29 -13.75 6.23
C ARG A 50 -3.44 -12.40 6.94
N ARG A 51 -3.79 -12.41 8.23
CA ARG A 51 -3.90 -11.18 9.03
C ARG A 51 -2.57 -10.44 9.13
N ALA A 52 -1.45 -11.14 9.28
CA ALA A 52 -0.13 -10.53 9.31
C ALA A 52 0.20 -9.80 8.00
N VAL A 53 -0.13 -10.40 6.84
CA VAL A 53 0.02 -9.74 5.53
C VAL A 53 -0.82 -8.46 5.45
N HIS A 54 -2.09 -8.52 5.88
CA HIS A 54 -2.96 -7.34 5.89
C HIS A 54 -2.44 -6.24 6.83
N MET A 55 -1.96 -6.60 8.02
CA MET A 55 -1.37 -5.63 8.95
C MET A 55 -0.07 -5.03 8.42
N LEU A 56 0.78 -5.81 7.75
CA LEU A 56 1.99 -5.31 7.11
C LEU A 56 1.65 -4.31 6.00
N PHE A 57 0.70 -4.65 5.12
CA PHE A 57 0.24 -3.76 4.06
C PHE A 57 -0.35 -2.46 4.62
N GLN A 58 -1.25 -2.56 5.60
CA GLN A 58 -1.84 -1.41 6.27
C GLN A 58 -0.76 -0.51 6.89
N THR A 59 0.20 -1.09 7.60
CA THR A 59 1.31 -0.34 8.19
C THR A 59 2.15 0.36 7.11
N ALA A 60 2.42 -0.31 5.98
CA ALA A 60 3.18 0.28 4.88
C ALA A 60 2.44 1.47 4.22
N VAL A 61 1.12 1.39 4.07
CA VAL A 61 0.28 2.49 3.58
C VAL A 61 0.27 3.64 4.59
N GLU A 62 -0.06 3.37 5.85
CA GLU A 62 -0.22 4.39 6.89
C GLU A 62 1.08 5.15 7.20
N THR A 63 2.22 4.46 7.10
CA THR A 63 3.54 5.08 7.31
C THR A 63 4.09 5.79 6.07
N GLY A 64 3.39 5.72 4.93
CA GLY A 64 3.86 6.24 3.64
C GLY A 64 5.03 5.45 3.04
N ASN A 65 5.40 4.31 3.64
CA ASN A 65 6.50 3.48 3.16
C ASN A 65 6.20 2.86 1.79
N LEU A 66 4.97 2.39 1.59
CA LEU A 66 4.52 1.89 0.28
C LEU A 66 4.70 2.98 -0.80
N ASP A 67 4.28 4.19 -0.46
CA ASP A 67 4.32 5.36 -1.32
C ASP A 67 5.76 5.79 -1.68
N PHE A 68 6.71 5.61 -0.77
CA PHE A 68 8.12 5.85 -1.03
C PHE A 68 8.67 4.86 -2.09
N HIS A 69 8.33 3.58 -1.96
CA HIS A 69 8.74 2.56 -2.91
C HIS A 69 8.10 2.77 -4.30
N LEU A 70 6.80 3.07 -4.33
CA LEU A 70 6.06 3.32 -5.58
C LEU A 70 6.63 4.53 -6.33
N ARG A 71 6.87 5.66 -5.64
CA ARG A 71 7.48 6.84 -6.27
C ARG A 71 8.87 6.54 -6.81
N SER A 72 9.69 5.81 -6.04
CA SER A 72 11.07 5.52 -6.47
C SER A 72 11.15 4.62 -7.71
N LYS A 73 10.18 3.73 -7.93
CA LYS A 73 10.20 2.75 -9.04
C LYS A 73 9.33 3.19 -10.22
N TYR A 74 8.13 3.69 -9.94
CA TYR A 74 7.08 3.97 -10.91
C TYR A 74 6.69 5.44 -11.01
N ASP A 75 7.31 6.33 -10.24
CA ASP A 75 6.95 7.76 -10.24
C ASP A 75 5.46 8.02 -9.98
N VAL A 76 4.80 7.11 -9.24
CA VAL A 76 3.39 7.22 -8.85
C VAL A 76 3.20 6.94 -7.36
N THR A 77 2.01 7.25 -6.86
CA THR A 77 1.57 6.98 -5.48
C THR A 77 0.52 5.87 -5.43
N TYR A 78 0.28 5.35 -4.23
CA TYR A 78 -0.81 4.42 -4.00
C TYR A 78 -2.19 5.07 -4.26
N ASP A 79 -2.34 6.36 -3.96
CA ASP A 79 -3.57 7.10 -4.24
C ASP A 79 -3.84 7.26 -5.75
N GLU A 80 -2.81 7.47 -6.58
CA GLU A 80 -2.94 7.51 -8.04
C GLU A 80 -3.29 6.13 -8.62
N TYR A 81 -2.77 5.06 -8.01
CA TYR A 81 -3.20 3.71 -8.33
C TYR A 81 -4.69 3.49 -8.00
N LEU A 82 -5.16 3.93 -6.83
CA LEU A 82 -6.55 3.81 -6.40
C LEU A 82 -7.51 4.67 -7.24
N SER A 83 -7.13 5.90 -7.59
CA SER A 83 -7.92 6.78 -8.45
C SER A 83 -7.95 6.32 -9.90
N GLY A 84 -6.95 5.52 -10.29
CA GLY A 84 -6.75 5.03 -11.63
C GLY A 84 -6.23 6.09 -12.61
N MET A 85 -5.76 7.22 -12.11
CA MET A 85 -5.20 8.31 -12.91
C MET A 85 -4.17 9.11 -12.09
N THR A 86 -3.18 9.69 -12.78
CA THR A 86 -2.13 10.47 -12.13
C THR A 86 -2.63 11.82 -11.63
N PHE A 87 -1.91 12.43 -10.71
CA PHE A 87 -2.23 13.76 -10.19
C PHE A 87 -2.17 14.84 -11.27
N GLU A 88 -1.25 14.71 -12.24
CA GLU A 88 -1.19 15.60 -13.41
C GLU A 88 -2.46 15.49 -14.26
N GLU A 89 -2.99 14.29 -14.47
CA GLU A 89 -4.24 14.07 -15.20
C GLU A 89 -5.46 14.58 -14.43
N MET A 90 -5.48 14.40 -13.09
CA MET A 90 -6.55 14.91 -12.23
C MET A 90 -6.59 16.44 -12.21
N THR A 91 -5.42 17.10 -12.22
CA THR A 91 -5.30 18.57 -12.13
C THR A 91 -5.26 19.27 -13.48
N GLY A 92 -4.92 18.56 -14.56
CA GLY A 92 -4.95 19.05 -15.95
C GLY A 92 -6.36 19.37 -16.45
N ASN A 93 -7.40 18.75 -15.88
CA ASN A 93 -8.80 19.14 -16.04
C ASN A 93 -9.17 20.25 -15.03
N GLN A 94 -8.63 21.45 -15.25
CA GLN A 94 -9.01 22.75 -14.66
C GLN A 94 -9.92 22.70 -13.42
N PHE A 95 -9.32 22.70 -12.23
CA PHE A 95 -9.83 23.61 -11.21
C PHE A 95 -9.21 24.99 -11.51
N PRO A 96 -10.01 26.05 -11.76
CA PRO A 96 -9.45 27.39 -11.73
C PRO A 96 -8.87 27.58 -10.33
N GLN A 97 -7.54 27.57 -10.23
CA GLN A 97 -6.83 28.09 -9.08
C GLN A 97 -7.47 29.45 -8.78
N PRO A 98 -8.15 29.64 -7.63
CA PRO A 98 -8.58 30.97 -7.27
C PRO A 98 -7.31 31.81 -7.23
N GLN A 99 -7.21 32.76 -8.16
CA GLN A 99 -6.15 33.74 -8.21
C GLN A 99 -5.84 34.21 -6.79
N GLN A 100 -4.61 33.93 -6.36
CA GLN A 100 -3.84 34.69 -5.37
C GLN A 100 -4.70 35.70 -4.58
N ASN A 101 -5.44 35.23 -3.57
CA ASN A 101 -5.91 36.12 -2.51
C ASN A 101 -4.78 36.24 -1.49
N ASP A 102 -3.75 37.00 -1.85
CA ASP A 102 -2.62 37.39 -0.99
C ASP A 102 -3.06 38.29 0.20
N ASP A 103 -4.32 38.73 0.23
CA ASP A 103 -4.83 39.74 1.19
C ASP A 103 -5.40 39.18 2.51
N ARG A 104 -5.23 37.88 2.82
CA ARG A 104 -5.78 37.29 4.08
C ARG A 104 -4.74 36.73 5.04
N ARG A 105 -3.47 37.05 4.86
CA ARG A 105 -2.46 36.86 5.91
C ARG A 105 -2.46 38.12 6.78
N TYR A 106 -2.93 38.01 8.01
CA TYR A 106 -3.02 39.09 9.03
C TYR A 106 -4.28 39.96 8.97
N GLN A 107 -5.35 39.46 9.59
CA GLN A 107 -6.22 40.28 10.42
C GLN A 107 -6.16 39.68 11.84
N PHE A 108 -5.59 40.45 12.78
CA PHE A 108 -5.66 40.22 14.22
C PHE A 108 -6.78 41.07 14.80
#